data_AF-A0A2T7NER6-F1
#
_entry.id   AF-A0A2T7NER6-F1
#
_cell.length_a   1.000
_cell.length_b   1.000
_cell.length_c   1.000
_cell.angle_alpha   90.00
_cell.angle_beta   90.00
_cell.angle_gamma   90.00
#
_symmetry.space_group_name_H-M   'P 1'
#
loop_
_entity.id
_entity.type
_entity.pdbx_description
1 polymer ?
#
loop_
_entity_poly.entity_id
_entity_poly.type
_entity_poly.pdbx_seq_one_letter_code
_entity_poly.pdbx_strand_id
1 'polypeptide(L)'
;MGGSVYTSTGSGGNYLCLPPNPVATDVARPAYVSSLYGTEYEVTSRAENDFDALCAVCFINNRTASIMIPGTNKCPTGWSSEYTGFLMSGYDGHAGSTEFICVDSKLEGRIASSANQNGRLLYLVAGICGSLPCPPYVNNNILQCVVCTK
;
A
#
# COMPACT_ATOMS: atom_id res chain seq x y z
N MET A 1 5.15 -0.16 -7.80
CA MET A 1 3.77 0.29 -7.50
C MET A 1 3.63 1.76 -7.91
N GLY A 2 2.42 2.24 -8.20
CA GLY A 2 2.20 3.65 -8.50
C GLY A 2 0.83 4.18 -8.05
N GLY A 3 0.67 5.50 -8.05
CA GLY A 3 -0.56 6.18 -7.67
C GLY A 3 -0.50 7.69 -7.95
N SER A 4 -1.50 8.44 -7.49
CA SER A 4 -1.48 9.91 -7.54
C SER A 4 -0.42 10.49 -6.58
N VAL A 5 0.08 11.71 -6.83
CA VAL A 5 0.98 12.36 -5.88
C VAL A 5 0.25 12.65 -4.57
N TYR A 6 0.93 12.49 -3.44
CA TYR A 6 0.38 12.61 -2.09
C TYR A 6 -0.32 13.94 -1.77
N THR A 7 -0.07 15.02 -2.53
CA THR A 7 -0.70 16.33 -2.33
C THR A 7 -1.91 16.60 -3.22
N SER A 8 -2.22 15.73 -4.17
CA SER A 8 -3.34 15.96 -5.10
C SER A 8 -4.69 15.80 -4.41
N THR A 9 -5.52 16.84 -4.41
CA THR A 9 -6.89 16.80 -3.86
C THR A 9 -7.88 16.00 -4.72
N GLY A 10 -7.48 15.58 -5.93
CA GLY A 10 -8.26 14.71 -6.83
C GLY A 10 -7.41 13.56 -7.37
N SER A 11 -7.80 13.00 -8.53
CA SER A 11 -7.20 11.78 -9.13
C SER A 11 -7.61 10.47 -8.43
N GLY A 12 -6.98 9.36 -8.81
CA GLY A 12 -7.22 8.04 -8.23
C GLY A 12 -6.68 7.93 -6.79
N GLY A 13 -7.50 7.38 -5.90
CA GLY A 13 -7.16 7.13 -4.50
C GLY A 13 -6.55 5.75 -4.23
N ASN A 14 -6.47 4.89 -5.23
CA ASN A 14 -5.95 3.53 -5.10
C ASN A 14 -4.45 3.43 -5.44
N TYR A 15 -3.85 2.30 -5.09
CA TYR A 15 -2.50 1.92 -5.53
C TYR A 15 -2.61 0.98 -6.74
N LEU A 16 -1.75 1.20 -7.73
CA LEU A 16 -1.71 0.42 -8.96
C LEU A 16 -0.47 -0.45 -9.00
N CYS A 17 -0.66 -1.71 -9.36
CA CYS A 17 0.46 -2.56 -9.76
C CYS A 17 0.71 -2.40 -11.26
N LEU A 18 1.83 -1.78 -11.60
CA LEU A 18 2.18 -1.41 -12.97
C LEU A 18 3.03 -2.52 -13.60
N PRO A 19 2.86 -2.82 -14.90
CA PRO A 19 3.73 -3.75 -15.60
C PRO A 19 5.13 -3.15 -15.74
N PRO A 20 6.19 -3.98 -15.76
CA PRO A 20 7.56 -3.49 -15.97
C PRO A 20 7.78 -2.92 -17.39
N ASN A 21 6.94 -3.31 -18.35
CA ASN A 21 7.02 -2.90 -19.75
C ASN A 21 5.71 -2.21 -20.17
N PRO A 22 5.53 -0.91 -19.88
CA PRO A 22 4.35 -0.17 -20.34
C PRO A 22 4.37 0.04 -21.86
N VAL A 23 3.19 0.13 -22.47
CA VAL A 23 3.04 0.44 -23.90
C VAL A 23 2.79 1.93 -24.07
N ALA A 24 3.60 2.59 -24.90
CA ALA A 24 3.42 4.00 -25.22
C ALA A 24 2.22 4.21 -26.16
N THR A 25 1.63 5.41 -26.11
CA THR A 25 0.54 5.85 -26.99
C THR A 25 0.92 7.14 -27.70
N ASP A 26 0.32 7.37 -28.87
CA ASP A 26 0.43 8.59 -29.69
C ASP A 26 -0.70 9.59 -29.41
N VAL A 27 -1.58 9.32 -28.44
CA VAL A 27 -2.64 10.24 -28.03
C VAL A 27 -2.04 11.57 -27.57
N ALA A 28 -2.44 12.67 -28.23
CA ALA A 28 -1.99 14.01 -27.89
C ALA A 28 -2.41 14.39 -26.47
N ARG A 29 -1.45 14.90 -25.68
CA ARG A 29 -1.69 15.31 -24.29
C ARG A 29 -2.60 16.55 -24.25
N PRO A 30 -3.77 16.48 -23.59
CA PRO A 30 -4.63 17.65 -23.40
C PRO A 30 -4.08 18.61 -22.34
N ALA A 31 -4.71 19.78 -22.19
CA ALA A 31 -4.31 20.81 -21.22
C ALA A 31 -4.38 20.32 -19.75
N TYR A 32 -5.36 19.47 -19.44
CA TYR A 32 -5.60 18.95 -18.08
C TYR A 32 -5.54 17.43 -18.08
N VAL A 33 -4.79 16.87 -17.12
CA VAL A 33 -4.57 15.42 -16.98
C VAL A 33 -4.52 15.02 -15.51
N SER A 34 -4.77 13.75 -15.21
CA SER A 34 -4.33 13.13 -13.97
C SER A 34 -2.89 12.62 -14.14
N SER A 35 -2.13 12.62 -13.04
CA SER A 35 -0.73 12.17 -13.03
C SER A 35 -0.57 10.88 -12.24
N LEU A 36 0.35 10.04 -12.69
CA LEU A 36 0.74 8.79 -12.06
C LEU A 36 2.21 8.87 -11.65
N TYR A 37 2.50 8.55 -10.39
CA TYR A 37 3.82 8.60 -9.76
C TYR A 37 4.19 7.22 -9.20
N GLY A 38 5.48 6.98 -8.99
CA GLY A 38 5.96 5.85 -8.19
C GLY A 38 5.44 5.94 -6.75
N THR A 39 5.34 4.79 -6.08
CA THR A 39 4.99 4.74 -4.66
C THR A 39 6.23 4.53 -3.81
N GLU A 40 6.42 5.32 -2.76
CA GLU A 40 7.57 5.27 -1.85
C GLU A 40 7.14 4.92 -0.43
N TYR A 41 8.01 4.23 0.30
CA TYR A 41 7.81 3.97 1.72
C TYR A 41 8.27 5.16 2.57
N GLU A 42 7.40 5.57 3.49
CA GLU A 42 7.66 6.59 4.50
C GLU A 42 7.67 5.91 5.87
N VAL A 43 8.76 5.21 6.13
CA VAL A 43 8.98 4.33 7.28
C VAL A 43 10.30 4.70 7.96
N THR A 44 10.40 5.91 8.48
CA THR A 44 11.63 6.52 9.03
C THR A 44 12.34 5.69 10.11
N SER A 45 11.65 4.74 10.72
CA SER A 45 12.21 3.78 11.69
C SER A 45 12.81 2.52 11.06
N ARG A 46 12.82 2.38 9.73
CA ARG A 46 13.32 1.21 9.01
C ARG A 46 14.25 1.58 7.86
N ALA A 47 15.02 0.60 7.40
CA ALA A 47 16.00 0.78 6.32
C ALA A 47 15.35 0.96 4.93
N GLU A 48 14.08 0.54 4.77
CA GLU A 48 13.34 0.64 3.53
C GLU A 48 12.74 2.04 3.29
N ASN A 49 12.97 3.00 4.21
CA ASN A 49 12.54 4.38 4.03
C ASN A 49 13.03 4.96 2.69
N ASP A 50 12.16 5.73 2.04
CA ASP A 50 12.35 6.33 0.71
C ASP A 50 12.49 5.33 -0.44
N PHE A 51 12.44 4.01 -0.21
CA PHE A 51 12.48 3.07 -1.33
C PHE A 51 11.13 3.04 -2.07
N ASP A 52 11.20 3.01 -3.41
CA ASP A 52 10.06 2.72 -4.26
C ASP A 52 9.49 1.32 -3.96
N ALA A 53 8.23 1.28 -3.50
CA ALA A 53 7.49 0.06 -3.23
C ALA A 53 7.27 -0.78 -4.50
N LEU A 54 7.64 -2.05 -4.42
CA LEU A 54 7.32 -3.03 -5.44
C LEU A 54 5.89 -3.57 -5.29
N CYS A 55 5.42 -4.28 -6.30
CA CYS A 55 4.13 -4.95 -6.27
C CYS A 55 4.19 -6.23 -7.10
N ALA A 56 3.31 -7.17 -6.79
CA ALA A 56 3.10 -8.37 -7.57
C ALA A 56 1.60 -8.62 -7.74
N VAL A 57 1.23 -9.17 -8.89
CA VAL A 57 -0.12 -9.69 -9.14
C VAL A 57 0.03 -11.18 -9.41
N CYS A 58 -0.61 -12.01 -8.57
CA CYS A 58 -0.46 -13.45 -8.61
C CYS A 58 -1.78 -14.12 -9.00
N PHE A 59 -1.68 -15.22 -9.73
CA PHE A 59 -2.79 -16.12 -10.03
C PHE A 59 -2.49 -17.50 -9.45
N ILE A 60 -3.45 -18.09 -8.73
CA ILE A 60 -3.29 -19.38 -8.04
C ILE A 60 -4.39 -20.33 -8.50
N ASN A 61 -4.00 -21.40 -9.21
CA ASN A 61 -4.91 -22.31 -9.94
C ASN A 61 -5.95 -23.06 -9.08
N ASN A 62 -5.84 -23.06 -7.75
CA ASN A 62 -6.73 -23.80 -6.84
C ASN A 62 -7.27 -22.94 -5.69
N ARG A 63 -7.33 -21.62 -5.88
CA ARG A 63 -7.94 -20.68 -4.91
C ARG A 63 -9.11 -19.97 -5.57
N THR A 64 -10.23 -19.94 -4.88
CA THR A 64 -11.49 -19.39 -5.39
C THR A 64 -11.81 -18.00 -4.83
N ALA A 65 -11.16 -17.61 -3.73
CA ALA A 65 -11.34 -16.31 -3.11
C ALA A 65 -10.03 -15.81 -2.48
N SER A 66 -9.92 -14.48 -2.38
CA SER A 66 -8.86 -13.79 -1.65
C SER A 66 -9.46 -12.69 -0.78
N ILE A 67 -8.96 -12.54 0.44
CA ILE A 67 -9.36 -11.49 1.38
C ILE A 67 -8.13 -10.88 2.05
N MET A 68 -8.17 -9.57 2.29
CA MET A 68 -7.24 -8.87 3.16
C MET A 68 -7.93 -8.59 4.49
N ILE A 69 -7.28 -8.94 5.61
CA ILE A 69 -7.83 -8.72 6.95
C ILE A 69 -6.88 -7.78 7.71
N PRO A 70 -7.31 -6.53 8.02
CA PRO A 70 -6.52 -5.61 8.82
C PRO A 70 -6.58 -5.98 10.32
N GLY A 71 -5.55 -5.61 11.08
CA GLY A 71 -5.48 -5.78 12.53
C GLY A 71 -5.09 -7.18 13.00
N THR A 72 -4.73 -8.10 12.10
CA THR A 72 -4.32 -9.47 12.43
C THR A 72 -3.30 -10.00 11.43
N ASN A 73 -2.48 -10.96 11.87
CA ASN A 73 -1.59 -11.74 11.01
C ASN A 73 -2.06 -13.20 10.84
N LYS A 74 -3.31 -13.49 11.23
CA LYS A 74 -3.89 -14.84 11.18
C LYS A 74 -5.10 -14.87 10.26
N CYS A 75 -5.09 -15.84 9.35
CA CYS A 75 -6.25 -16.14 8.53
C CYS A 75 -7.34 -16.87 9.32
N PRO A 76 -8.62 -16.78 8.89
CA PRO A 76 -9.70 -17.55 9.48
C PRO A 76 -9.45 -19.06 9.28
N THR A 77 -10.06 -19.88 10.14
CA THR A 77 -9.95 -21.34 10.02
C THR A 77 -10.36 -21.82 8.62
N GLY A 78 -9.52 -22.67 8.01
CA GLY A 78 -9.75 -23.21 6.67
C GLY A 78 -9.29 -22.30 5.51
N TRP A 79 -8.72 -21.13 5.80
CA TRP A 79 -8.04 -20.28 4.82
C TRP A 79 -6.53 -20.47 4.91
N SER A 80 -5.85 -20.26 3.78
CA SER A 80 -4.39 -20.27 3.70
C SER A 80 -3.86 -18.84 3.73
N SER A 81 -2.78 -18.60 4.48
CA SER A 81 -2.06 -17.32 4.47
C SER A 81 -1.16 -17.27 3.26
N GLU A 82 -1.30 -16.23 2.44
CA GLU A 82 -0.38 -15.93 1.34
C GLU A 82 0.79 -15.09 1.84
N TYR A 83 0.48 -14.01 2.59
CA TYR A 83 1.50 -13.21 3.26
C TYR A 83 0.91 -12.42 4.44
N THR A 84 1.79 -12.02 5.34
CA THR A 84 1.49 -11.12 6.46
C THR A 84 2.33 -9.86 6.34
N GLY A 85 1.84 -8.79 6.94
CA GLY A 85 2.41 -7.48 6.68
C GLY A 85 1.93 -6.40 7.60
N PHE A 86 2.16 -5.17 7.16
CA PHE A 86 1.70 -3.96 7.83
C PHE A 86 0.54 -3.36 7.05
N LEU A 87 -0.47 -2.91 7.78
CA LEU A 87 -1.51 -2.07 7.20
C LEU A 87 -0.87 -0.70 6.92
N MET A 88 -0.97 -0.27 5.66
CA MET A 88 -0.36 0.98 5.20
C MET A 88 -1.36 1.81 4.39
N SER A 89 -1.18 3.13 4.46
CA SER A 89 -1.96 4.15 3.74
C SER A 89 -1.13 5.41 3.55
N GLY A 90 -1.71 6.48 2.99
CA GLY A 90 -1.11 7.81 3.06
C GLY A 90 -1.16 8.39 4.48
N TYR A 91 -0.45 9.50 4.66
CA TYR A 91 -0.41 10.25 5.92
C TYR A 91 -1.61 11.18 6.09
N ASP A 92 -2.16 11.26 7.30
CA ASP A 92 -3.36 12.05 7.63
C ASP A 92 -3.23 13.55 7.31
N GLY A 93 -2.00 14.08 7.29
CA GLY A 93 -1.75 15.48 6.95
C GLY A 93 -1.70 15.77 5.45
N HIS A 94 -1.85 14.77 4.58
CA HIS A 94 -1.75 14.90 3.13
C HIS A 94 -3.13 14.99 2.47
N ALA A 95 -3.23 15.81 1.42
CA ALA A 95 -4.49 16.03 0.71
C ALA A 95 -4.89 14.87 -0.22
N GLY A 96 -3.90 14.08 -0.67
CA GLY A 96 -4.10 12.91 -1.52
C GLY A 96 -4.73 11.76 -0.78
N SER A 97 -5.99 11.45 -1.12
CA SER A 97 -6.70 10.31 -0.56
C SER A 97 -6.03 8.99 -0.93
N THR A 98 -6.06 8.04 0.01
CA THR A 98 -5.51 6.70 -0.19
C THR A 98 -6.43 5.61 0.32
N GLU A 99 -6.26 4.40 -0.21
CA GLU A 99 -6.84 3.19 0.37
C GLU A 99 -5.92 2.60 1.45
N PHE A 100 -6.50 1.81 2.35
CA PHE A 100 -5.75 0.95 3.26
C PHE A 100 -5.36 -0.34 2.52
N ILE A 101 -4.06 -0.62 2.42
CA ILE A 101 -3.55 -1.84 1.79
C ILE A 101 -2.68 -2.63 2.76
N CYS A 102 -2.60 -3.94 2.53
CA CYS A 102 -1.68 -4.80 3.26
C CYS A 102 -0.37 -4.94 2.49
N VAL A 103 0.72 -4.40 3.04
CA VAL A 103 2.05 -4.48 2.43
C VAL A 103 2.86 -5.55 3.15
N ASP A 104 3.49 -6.45 2.40
CA ASP A 104 4.32 -7.53 2.94
C ASP A 104 5.36 -7.01 3.95
N SER A 105 5.55 -7.76 5.03
CA SER A 105 6.42 -7.37 6.15
C SER A 105 7.88 -7.03 5.76
N LYS A 106 8.36 -7.55 4.63
CA LYS A 106 9.69 -7.28 4.09
C LYS A 106 9.84 -5.90 3.46
N LEU A 107 8.74 -5.24 3.08
CA LEU A 107 8.75 -3.93 2.41
C LEU A 107 9.74 -3.87 1.24
N GLU A 108 9.69 -4.85 0.33
CA GLU A 108 10.64 -4.93 -0.78
C GLU A 108 10.63 -3.67 -1.64
N GLY A 109 11.77 -2.99 -1.66
CA GLY A 109 12.02 -1.78 -2.43
C GLY A 109 12.72 -2.06 -3.76
N ARG A 110 12.48 -1.21 -4.76
CA ARG A 110 13.19 -1.26 -6.04
C ARG A 110 14.69 -1.02 -5.80
N ILE A 111 15.54 -1.72 -6.54
CA ILE A 111 16.99 -1.52 -6.48
C ILE A 111 17.32 -0.08 -6.90
N ALA A 112 18.23 0.56 -6.16
CA ALA A 112 18.71 1.92 -6.42
C ALA A 112 17.59 2.97 -6.49
N SER A 113 16.66 2.92 -5.55
CA SER A 113 15.55 3.88 -5.43
C SER A 113 15.43 4.51 -4.04
N SER A 114 16.52 4.63 -3.28
CA SER A 114 16.49 5.14 -1.90
C SER A 114 16.48 6.68 -1.82
N ALA A 115 16.03 7.35 -2.87
CA ALA A 115 15.99 8.80 -2.94
C ALA A 115 14.57 9.25 -2.63
N ASN A 116 14.42 10.29 -1.82
CA ASN A 116 13.11 10.83 -1.50
C ASN A 116 12.58 11.68 -2.66
N GLN A 117 11.74 11.10 -3.52
CA GLN A 117 11.14 11.73 -4.70
C GLN A 117 9.73 12.28 -4.45
N ASN A 118 9.13 11.96 -3.31
CA ASN A 118 7.80 12.40 -2.89
C ASN A 118 6.69 12.14 -3.93
N GLY A 119 6.56 10.89 -4.37
CA GLY A 119 5.51 10.45 -5.29
C GLY A 119 4.18 10.16 -4.60
N ARG A 120 3.69 8.93 -4.74
CA ARG A 120 2.64 8.37 -3.90
C ARG A 120 3.31 7.81 -2.65
N LEU A 121 2.74 8.00 -1.45
CA LEU A 121 3.44 7.64 -0.21
C LEU A 121 2.70 6.55 0.58
N LEU A 122 3.47 5.66 1.20
CA LEU A 122 3.01 4.60 2.10
C LEU A 122 3.58 4.79 3.50
N TYR A 123 2.69 5.09 4.44
CA TYR A 123 2.93 5.21 5.87
C TYR A 123 2.35 4.00 6.62
N LEU A 124 2.98 3.64 7.73
CA LEU A 124 2.41 2.66 8.67
C LEU A 124 1.14 3.21 9.32
N VAL A 125 0.12 2.36 9.44
CA VAL A 125 -1.14 2.74 10.09
C VAL A 125 -1.10 2.40 11.57
N ALA A 126 -1.31 3.40 12.42
CA ALA A 126 -1.47 3.23 13.86
C ALA A 126 -2.96 3.11 14.23
N GLY A 127 -3.28 2.20 15.15
CA GLY A 127 -4.62 2.12 15.75
C GLY A 127 -4.79 3.20 16.81
N ILE A 128 -5.77 4.10 16.63
CA ILE A 128 -6.06 5.18 17.58
C ILE A 128 -7.31 4.83 18.39
N CYS A 129 -7.16 4.72 19.71
CA CYS A 129 -8.26 4.39 20.61
C CYS A 129 -9.29 5.52 20.69
N GLY A 130 -10.53 5.16 20.97
CA GLY A 130 -11.65 6.10 21.09
C GLY A 130 -12.90 5.41 20.59
N SER A 131 -13.27 5.67 19.32
CA SER A 131 -14.26 4.84 18.61
C SER A 131 -13.71 3.44 18.29
N LEU A 132 -12.38 3.30 18.16
CA LEU A 132 -11.72 2.00 18.15
C LEU A 132 -11.62 1.47 19.59
N PRO A 133 -12.22 0.31 19.90
CA PRO A 133 -12.25 -0.23 21.26
C PRO A 133 -10.88 -0.72 21.70
N CYS A 134 -10.46 -0.30 22.89
CA CYS A 134 -9.21 -0.69 23.51
C CYS A 134 -9.49 -1.14 24.95
N PRO A 135 -9.36 -2.44 25.28
CA PRO A 135 -8.96 -3.59 24.45
C PRO A 135 -10.02 -4.02 23.40
N PRO A 136 -9.66 -4.83 22.37
CA PRO A 136 -8.37 -5.54 22.20
C PRO A 136 -7.30 -4.75 21.45
N TYR A 137 -7.64 -3.62 20.82
CA TYR A 137 -6.61 -2.77 20.22
C TYR A 137 -5.78 -2.08 21.30
N VAL A 138 -4.57 -1.71 20.93
CA VAL A 138 -3.62 -0.97 21.78
C VAL A 138 -3.39 0.38 21.13
N ASN A 139 -3.54 1.46 21.93
CA ASN A 139 -3.41 2.82 21.43
C ASN A 139 -2.04 3.06 20.79
N ASN A 140 -2.03 3.73 19.64
CA ASN A 140 -0.84 4.06 18.85
C ASN A 140 -0.03 2.84 18.37
N ASN A 141 -0.56 1.62 18.48
CA ASN A 141 0.15 0.45 17.99
C ASN A 141 0.00 0.33 16.48
N ILE A 142 1.09 -0.03 15.79
CA ILE A 142 1.06 -0.25 14.34
C ILE A 142 0.25 -1.51 14.02
N LEU A 143 -0.71 -1.37 13.12
CA LEU A 143 -1.59 -2.47 12.74
C LEU A 143 -0.92 -3.38 11.72
N GLN A 144 -0.95 -4.68 12.01
CA GLN A 144 -0.60 -5.71 11.06
C GLN A 144 -1.77 -6.01 10.13
N CYS A 145 -1.52 -6.80 9.10
CA CYS A 145 -2.53 -7.33 8.21
C CYS A 145 -2.10 -8.70 7.67
N VAL A 146 -3.05 -9.41 7.09
CA VAL A 146 -2.83 -10.67 6.40
C VAL A 146 -3.65 -10.72 5.12
N VAL A 147 -3.06 -11.27 4.07
CA VAL A 147 -3.79 -11.66 2.86
C VAL A 147 -3.95 -13.18 2.84
N CYS A 148 -5.19 -13.61 2.71
CA CYS A 148 -5.60 -14.99 2.81
C CYS A 148 -6.32 -15.44 1.55
N THR A 149 -6.14 -16.70 1.17
CA THR A 149 -6.89 -17.33 0.07
C THR A 149 -7.62 -18.59 0.52
N LYS A 150 -8.65 -18.98 -0.23
CA LYS A 150 -9.42 -20.21 -0.02
C LYS A 150 -9.35 -21.14 -1.22
#